data_AF-A0A9E1R0Y6-F1
#
_entry.id   AF-A0A9E1R0Y6-F1
#
_cell.length_a   1.000
_cell.length_b   1.000
_cell.length_c   1.000
_cell.angle_alpha   90.00
_cell.angle_beta   90.00
_cell.angle_gamma   90.00
#
_symmetry.space_group_name_H-M   'P 1'
#
loop_
_entity.id
_entity.type
_entity.pdbx_description
1 polymer ?
#
loop_
_entity_poly.entity_id
_entity_poly.type
_entity_poly.pdbx_seq_one_letter_code
_entity_poly.pdbx_strand_id
1 'polypeptide(L)'
;MNRRDSLKSLVFGSIGVGVLLEGCVSGVDNETVANSLKKFNYGRTPKEKEYDKLLFSKKCFTNNQMTLISKISNLILPPNEFGSINDAEVPELIEFMAKDIPSYETPLKEGLVALNQNSNEKFKKVFIDCDESQQKSILDLMAYP
;
A
#
# COMPACT_ATOMS: atom_id res chain seq x y z
N MET A 1 -2.74 -33.73 30.64
CA MET A 1 -2.52 -32.61 29.70
C MET A 1 -1.14 -32.04 29.97
N ASN A 2 -0.24 -31.99 28.99
CA ASN A 2 1.11 -31.46 29.21
C ASN A 2 1.03 -29.95 29.46
N ARG A 3 1.79 -29.45 30.44
CA ARG A 3 1.81 -28.03 30.80
C ARG A 3 2.21 -27.12 29.62
N ARG A 4 3.05 -27.62 28.70
CA ARG A 4 3.38 -26.93 27.44
C ARG A 4 2.19 -26.80 26.49
N ASP A 5 1.34 -27.82 26.41
CA ASP A 5 0.21 -27.83 25.48
C ASP A 5 -0.93 -26.92 25.99
N SER A 6 -1.06 -26.79 27.31
CA SER A 6 -1.92 -25.80 27.95
C SER A 6 -1.43 -24.37 27.75
N LEU A 7 -0.12 -24.11 27.82
CA LEU A 7 0.44 -22.77 27.57
C LEU A 7 0.28 -22.35 26.10
N LYS A 8 0.47 -23.27 25.16
CA LYS A 8 0.18 -23.02 23.73
C LYS A 8 -1.29 -22.66 23.54
N SER A 9 -2.22 -23.43 24.11
CA SER A 9 -3.66 -23.17 23.97
C SER A 9 -4.11 -21.87 24.64
N LEU A 10 -3.48 -21.48 25.75
CA LEU A 10 -3.78 -20.22 26.44
C LEU A 10 -3.34 -18.99 25.63
N VAL A 11 -2.20 -19.08 24.93
CA VAL A 11 -1.69 -18.02 24.04
C VAL A 11 -2.55 -17.88 22.78
N PHE A 12 -3.11 -18.97 22.27
CA PHE A 12 -4.06 -18.94 21.15
C PHE A 12 -5.49 -18.50 21.55
N GLY A 13 -5.79 -18.40 22.86
CA GLY A 13 -7.10 -18.01 23.37
C GLY A 13 -7.29 -16.52 23.64
N SER A 14 -6.22 -15.73 23.75
CA SER A 14 -6.28 -14.28 23.92
C SER A 14 -6.33 -13.58 22.57
N ILE A 15 -7.53 -13.14 22.19
CA ILE A 15 -7.77 -12.34 20.98
C ILE A 15 -7.00 -11.01 21.14
N GLY A 16 -5.81 -10.91 20.53
CA GLY A 16 -5.08 -9.64 20.48
C GLY A 16 -3.55 -9.69 20.30
N VAL A 17 -2.90 -10.86 20.44
CA VAL A 17 -1.42 -10.93 20.48
C VAL A 17 -0.77 -11.35 19.15
N GLY A 18 -1.55 -11.75 18.14
CA GLY A 18 -1.03 -12.37 16.91
C GLY A 18 -0.06 -11.52 16.09
N VAL A 19 -0.22 -10.19 16.06
CA VAL A 19 0.61 -9.30 15.21
C VAL A 19 1.95 -8.94 15.84
N LEU A 20 2.09 -9.04 17.17
CA LEU A 20 3.32 -8.66 17.87
C LEU A 20 4.36 -9.79 17.96
N LEU A 21 3.99 -11.02 17.58
CA LEU A 21 4.79 -12.22 17.81
C LEU A 21 5.65 -12.65 16.62
N GLU A 22 5.51 -12.01 15.46
CA GLU A 22 6.25 -12.37 14.24
C GLU A 22 7.77 -12.19 14.43
N GLY A 23 8.20 -11.30 15.34
CA GLY A 23 9.60 -11.15 15.73
C GLY A 23 10.12 -12.14 16.79
N CYS A 24 9.25 -12.90 17.47
CA CYS A 24 9.65 -13.68 18.66
C CYS A 24 9.35 -15.19 18.61
N VAL A 25 8.51 -15.68 17.70
CA VAL A 25 8.23 -17.13 17.60
C VAL A 25 8.17 -17.58 16.13
N SER A 26 9.12 -18.41 15.74
CA SER A 26 9.12 -19.08 14.43
C SER A 26 8.10 -20.22 14.41
N GLY A 27 7.28 -20.28 13.35
CA GLY A 27 6.30 -21.36 13.11
C GLY A 27 4.85 -20.93 12.92
N VAL A 28 4.56 -19.63 12.75
CA VAL A 28 3.25 -19.16 12.31
C VAL A 28 3.26 -19.09 10.78
N ASP A 29 2.35 -19.80 10.16
CA ASP A 29 2.24 -19.86 8.70
C ASP A 29 1.62 -18.57 8.14
N ASN A 30 2.18 -18.05 7.05
CA ASN A 30 1.76 -16.78 6.42
C ASN A 30 0.28 -16.78 6.02
N GLU A 31 -0.26 -17.94 5.65
CA GLU A 31 -1.66 -18.09 5.29
C GLU A 31 -2.59 -17.93 6.51
N THR A 32 -2.09 -18.27 7.70
CA THR A 32 -2.78 -18.10 8.98
C THR A 32 -2.81 -16.63 9.41
N VAL A 33 -1.72 -15.88 9.17
CA VAL A 33 -1.65 -14.43 9.37
C VAL A 33 -2.58 -13.72 8.38
N ALA A 34 -2.52 -14.06 7.09
CA ALA A 34 -3.39 -13.49 6.06
C ALA A 34 -4.89 -13.79 6.29
N ASN A 35 -5.23 -14.99 6.78
CA ASN A 35 -6.61 -15.31 7.17
C ASN A 35 -7.03 -14.62 8.48
N SER A 36 -6.10 -14.29 9.38
CA SER A 36 -6.39 -13.46 10.55
C SER A 36 -6.72 -12.01 10.15
N LEU A 37 -6.09 -11.50 9.07
CA LEU A 37 -6.43 -10.22 8.46
C LEU A 37 -7.79 -10.26 7.74
N LYS A 38 -8.17 -11.38 7.10
CA LYS A 38 -9.56 -11.55 6.57
C LYS A 38 -10.63 -11.49 7.67
N LYS A 39 -10.23 -11.63 8.93
CA LYS A 39 -11.09 -11.50 10.12
C LYS A 39 -10.90 -10.12 10.77
N PHE A 40 -10.90 -9.02 9.99
CA PHE A 40 -11.27 -7.70 10.52
C PHE A 40 -12.77 -7.67 10.91
N ASN A 41 -13.23 -8.62 11.73
CA ASN A 41 -14.34 -8.39 12.67
C ASN A 41 -13.77 -7.58 13.84
N TYR A 42 -13.17 -6.42 13.53
CA TYR A 42 -13.03 -5.37 14.53
C TYR A 42 -14.44 -5.05 15.02
N GLY A 43 -14.58 -4.60 16.27
CA GLY A 43 -15.85 -4.24 16.91
C GLY A 43 -16.62 -3.08 16.27
N ARG A 44 -16.54 -2.94 14.94
CA ARG A 44 -17.24 -2.01 14.07
C ARG A 44 -18.74 -2.26 14.17
N THR A 45 -19.46 -1.18 14.38
CA THR A 45 -20.92 -1.10 14.27
C THR A 45 -21.37 -1.45 12.84
N PRO A 46 -22.64 -1.86 12.63
CA PRO A 46 -23.16 -2.13 11.29
C PRO A 46 -22.96 -0.97 10.31
N LYS A 47 -23.09 0.28 10.78
CA LYS A 47 -22.86 1.50 9.97
C LYS A 47 -21.43 1.63 9.49
N GLU A 48 -20.45 1.35 10.36
CA GLU A 48 -19.03 1.41 9.98
C GLU A 48 -18.67 0.31 8.98
N LYS A 49 -19.25 -0.90 9.11
CA LYS A 49 -19.05 -1.97 8.13
C LYS A 49 -19.60 -1.60 6.74
N GLU A 50 -20.74 -0.93 6.70
CA GLU A 50 -21.31 -0.42 5.44
C GLU A 50 -20.43 0.68 4.83
N TYR A 51 -19.92 1.60 5.65
CA TYR A 51 -18.97 2.62 5.22
C TYR A 51 -17.70 2.00 4.64
N ASP A 52 -17.09 1.03 5.33
CA ASP A 52 -15.91 0.32 4.85
C ASP A 52 -16.17 -0.36 3.51
N LYS A 53 -17.29 -1.07 3.40
CA LYS A 53 -17.69 -1.73 2.14
C LYS A 53 -17.81 -0.71 1.00
N LEU A 54 -18.42 0.44 1.26
CA LEU A 54 -18.51 1.52 0.28
C LEU A 54 -17.12 2.07 -0.07
N LEU A 55 -16.27 2.32 0.92
CA LEU A 55 -14.91 2.83 0.72
C LEU A 55 -14.06 1.88 -0.14
N PHE A 56 -14.04 0.58 0.19
CA PHE A 56 -13.28 -0.43 -0.55
C PHE A 56 -13.85 -0.72 -1.94
N SER A 57 -15.13 -0.44 -2.19
CA SER A 57 -15.75 -0.60 -3.52
C SER A 57 -15.39 0.50 -4.52
N LYS A 58 -14.95 1.67 -4.04
CA LYS A 58 -14.55 2.79 -4.89
C LYS A 58 -13.21 2.49 -5.57
N LYS A 59 -13.01 3.05 -6.76
CA LYS A 59 -11.71 3.10 -7.45
C LYS A 59 -11.40 4.55 -7.79
N CYS A 60 -10.30 5.07 -7.27
CA CYS A 60 -9.87 6.44 -7.57
C CYS A 60 -8.99 6.46 -8.81
N PHE A 61 -8.07 5.51 -8.94
CA PHE A 61 -7.09 5.48 -10.03
C PHE A 61 -7.41 4.37 -11.04
N THR A 62 -7.06 4.62 -12.31
CA THR A 62 -7.05 3.59 -13.36
C THR A 62 -5.84 2.67 -13.21
N ASN A 63 -5.87 1.50 -13.86
CA ASN A 63 -4.74 0.57 -13.83
C ASN A 63 -3.42 1.23 -14.28
N ASN A 64 -3.46 2.05 -15.33
CA ASN A 64 -2.29 2.76 -15.83
C ASN A 64 -1.75 3.78 -14.81
N GLN A 65 -2.64 4.46 -14.08
CA GLN A 65 -2.26 5.37 -13.01
C GLN A 65 -1.64 4.63 -11.83
N MET A 66 -2.17 3.45 -11.47
CA MET A 66 -1.59 2.60 -10.42
C MET A 66 -0.20 2.10 -10.80
N THR A 67 0.02 1.70 -12.06
CA THR A 67 1.36 1.35 -12.55
C THR A 67 2.31 2.54 -12.49
N LEU A 68 1.83 3.73 -12.86
CA LEU A 68 2.61 4.96 -12.77
C LEU A 68 3.00 5.29 -11.32
N ILE A 69 2.05 5.23 -10.38
CA ILE A 69 2.28 5.41 -8.95
C ILE A 69 3.34 4.43 -8.45
N SER A 70 3.17 3.13 -8.70
CA SER A 70 4.14 2.11 -8.29
C SER A 70 5.54 2.38 -8.87
N LYS A 71 5.63 2.77 -10.15
CA LYS A 71 6.92 3.09 -10.80
C LYS A 71 7.59 4.30 -10.14
N ILE A 72 6.85 5.38 -9.88
CA ILE A 72 7.37 6.58 -9.21
C ILE A 72 7.81 6.26 -7.78
N SER A 73 6.98 5.54 -7.03
CA SER A 73 7.29 5.18 -5.65
C SER A 73 8.56 4.34 -5.56
N ASN A 74 8.76 3.37 -6.46
CA ASN A 74 10.00 2.58 -6.53
C ASN A 74 11.22 3.39 -7.01
N LEU A 75 11.03 4.48 -7.75
CA LEU A 75 12.12 5.39 -8.12
C LEU A 75 12.54 6.28 -6.94
N ILE A 76 11.58 6.76 -6.14
CA ILE A 76 11.82 7.61 -4.97
C ILE A 76 12.44 6.79 -3.84
N LEU A 77 11.91 5.60 -3.58
CA LEU A 77 12.45 4.67 -2.59
C LEU A 77 12.69 3.30 -3.27
N PRO A 78 13.90 3.10 -3.82
CA PRO A 78 14.28 1.82 -4.41
C PRO A 78 14.22 0.67 -3.39
N PRO A 79 13.95 -0.57 -3.84
CA PRO A 79 14.01 -1.74 -2.98
C PRO A 79 15.37 -1.88 -2.28
N ASN A 80 15.34 -2.36 -1.05
CA ASN A 80 16.54 -2.62 -0.25
C ASN A 80 16.45 -3.99 0.44
N GLU A 81 17.42 -4.29 1.30
CA GLU A 81 17.50 -5.58 2.02
C GLU A 81 16.30 -5.84 2.95
N PHE A 82 15.55 -4.81 3.33
CA PHE A 82 14.37 -4.89 4.19
C PHE A 82 13.05 -4.99 3.42
N GLY A 83 13.08 -4.91 2.08
CA GLY A 83 11.92 -5.06 1.21
C GLY A 83 11.77 -3.95 0.18
N SER A 84 10.62 -3.95 -0.50
CA SER A 84 10.25 -2.97 -1.51
C SER A 84 8.98 -2.19 -1.16
N ILE A 85 8.76 -1.10 -1.88
CA ILE A 85 7.51 -0.31 -1.84
C ILE A 85 6.27 -1.15 -2.12
N ASN A 86 6.40 -2.14 -3.01
CA ASN A 86 5.28 -3.03 -3.37
C ASN A 86 5.02 -4.04 -2.26
N ASP A 87 6.06 -4.53 -1.58
CA ASP A 87 5.89 -5.43 -0.42
C ASP A 87 5.20 -4.73 0.75
N ALA A 88 5.40 -3.40 0.85
CA ALA A 88 4.75 -2.55 1.84
C ALA A 88 3.38 -2.01 1.41
N GLU A 89 2.84 -2.44 0.25
CA GLU A 89 1.51 -2.03 -0.27
C GLU A 89 1.32 -0.50 -0.34
N VAL A 90 2.39 0.26 -0.61
CA VAL A 90 2.33 1.73 -0.63
C VAL A 90 1.44 2.26 -1.76
N PRO A 91 1.47 1.72 -3.00
CA PRO A 91 0.53 2.16 -4.04
C PRO A 91 -0.93 1.99 -3.64
N GLU A 92 -1.28 0.87 -3.01
CA GLU A 92 -2.60 0.55 -2.48
C GLU A 92 -2.98 1.51 -1.33
N LEU A 93 -2.02 1.86 -0.46
CA LEU A 93 -2.21 2.87 0.58
C LEU A 93 -2.51 4.25 -0.02
N ILE A 94 -1.79 4.68 -1.06
CA ILE A 94 -2.06 5.95 -1.75
C ILE A 94 -3.47 5.95 -2.33
N GLU A 95 -3.89 4.84 -2.95
CA GLU A 95 -5.25 4.70 -3.45
C GLU A 95 -6.29 4.73 -2.30
N PHE A 96 -6.02 4.07 -1.18
CA PHE A 96 -6.88 4.11 0.00
C PHE A 96 -7.01 5.52 0.58
N MET A 97 -5.90 6.25 0.71
CA MET A 97 -5.90 7.64 1.20
C MET A 97 -6.72 8.56 0.28
N ALA A 98 -6.64 8.38 -1.04
CA ALA A 98 -7.46 9.15 -1.97
C ALA A 98 -8.96 8.85 -1.83
N LYS A 99 -9.32 7.62 -1.44
CA LYS A 99 -10.72 7.22 -1.18
C LYS A 99 -11.25 7.78 0.14
N ASP A 100 -10.42 7.73 1.18
CA ASP A 100 -10.80 8.10 2.55
C ASP A 100 -10.75 9.62 2.78
N ILE A 101 -9.86 10.31 2.07
CA ILE A 101 -9.71 11.77 2.08
C ILE A 101 -9.98 12.30 0.67
N PRO A 102 -11.25 12.60 0.32
CA PRO A 102 -11.62 12.99 -1.05
C PRO A 102 -10.90 14.23 -1.59
N SER A 103 -10.43 15.12 -0.70
CA SER A 103 -9.64 16.29 -1.10
C SER A 103 -8.28 15.94 -1.71
N TYR A 104 -7.77 14.71 -1.51
CA TYR A 104 -6.52 14.24 -2.11
C TYR A 104 -6.69 13.67 -3.51
N GLU A 105 -7.89 13.20 -3.87
CA GLU A 105 -8.12 12.53 -5.15
C GLU A 105 -7.76 13.42 -6.35
N THR A 106 -8.26 14.66 -6.37
CA THR A 106 -8.07 15.58 -7.50
C THR A 106 -6.61 16.01 -7.65
N PRO A 107 -5.93 16.52 -6.60
CA PRO A 107 -4.52 16.88 -6.69
C PRO A 107 -3.61 15.72 -7.10
N LEU A 108 -3.86 14.50 -6.61
CA LEU A 108 -3.07 13.34 -6.99
C LEU A 108 -3.25 12.99 -8.47
N LYS A 109 -4.48 13.01 -8.98
CA LYS A 109 -4.75 12.76 -10.40
C LYS A 109 -4.11 13.81 -11.29
N GLU A 110 -4.25 15.09 -10.93
CA GLU A 110 -3.66 16.20 -11.66
C GLU A 110 -2.12 16.11 -11.67
N GLY A 111 -1.51 15.73 -10.53
CA GLY A 111 -0.07 15.49 -10.44
C GLY A 111 0.42 14.39 -11.40
N LEU A 112 -0.31 13.27 -11.49
CA LEU A 112 0.03 12.19 -12.44
C LEU A 112 -0.11 12.63 -13.91
N VAL A 113 -1.07 13.50 -14.22
CA VAL A 113 -1.22 14.08 -15.55
C VAL A 113 -0.07 15.05 -15.85
N ALA A 114 0.25 15.96 -14.91
CA ALA A 114 1.32 16.93 -15.05
C ALA A 114 2.69 16.24 -15.24
N LEU A 115 2.93 15.12 -14.54
CA LEU A 115 4.14 14.33 -14.72
C LEU A 115 4.27 13.77 -16.16
N ASN A 116 3.19 13.22 -16.70
CA ASN A 116 3.17 12.73 -18.07
C ASN A 116 3.31 13.85 -19.09
N GLN A 117 2.70 15.01 -18.85
CA GLN A 117 2.86 16.20 -19.70
C GLN A 117 4.32 16.66 -19.73
N ASN A 118 4.97 16.78 -18.57
CA ASN A 118 6.37 17.19 -18.48
C ASN A 118 7.30 16.21 -19.20
N SER A 119 7.06 14.90 -19.04
CA SER A 119 7.77 13.85 -19.77
C SER A 119 7.58 13.95 -21.28
N ASN A 120 6.35 14.21 -21.74
CA ASN A 120 6.05 14.36 -23.16
C ASN A 120 6.69 15.62 -23.75
N GLU A 121 6.65 16.73 -23.03
CA GLU A 121 7.27 17.99 -23.46
C GLU A 121 8.78 17.83 -23.66
N LYS A 122 9.47 17.24 -22.68
CA LYS A 122 10.95 17.06 -22.70
C LYS A 122 11.43 15.94 -23.62
N PHE A 123 10.74 14.80 -23.62
CA PHE A 123 11.25 13.55 -24.22
C PHE A 123 10.33 12.93 -25.27
N LYS A 124 9.14 13.52 -25.52
CA LYS A 124 8.12 13.01 -26.45
C LYS A 124 7.65 11.58 -26.13
N LYS A 125 7.67 11.23 -24.85
CA LYS A 125 7.24 9.93 -24.31
C LYS A 125 6.31 10.14 -23.11
N VAL A 126 5.53 9.12 -22.76
CA VAL A 126 4.88 9.08 -21.45
C VAL A 126 5.91 8.71 -20.39
N PHE A 127 5.69 9.11 -19.14
CA PHE A 127 6.71 9.00 -18.09
C PHE A 127 7.23 7.57 -17.90
N ILE A 128 6.35 6.57 -18.00
CA ILE A 128 6.73 5.16 -17.82
C ILE A 128 7.65 4.62 -18.93
N ASP A 129 7.61 5.22 -20.12
CA ASP A 129 8.41 4.84 -21.30
C ASP A 129 9.76 5.57 -21.36
N CYS A 130 9.95 6.57 -20.50
CA CYS A 130 11.26 7.19 -20.30
C CYS A 130 12.24 6.22 -19.64
N ASP A 131 13.52 6.33 -20.01
CA ASP A 131 14.57 5.63 -19.26
C ASP A 131 14.72 6.22 -17.85
N GLU A 132 15.40 5.49 -16.97
CA GLU A 132 15.50 5.88 -15.56
C GLU A 132 16.20 7.24 -15.36
N SER A 133 17.18 7.58 -16.21
CA SER A 133 17.86 8.87 -16.13
C SER A 133 16.91 10.02 -16.49
N GLN A 134 16.12 9.84 -17.55
CA GLN A 134 15.05 10.78 -17.93
C GLN A 134 14.01 10.93 -16.83
N GLN A 135 13.53 9.81 -16.26
CA GLN A 135 12.55 9.81 -15.16
C GLN A 135 13.07 10.58 -13.95
N LYS A 136 14.29 10.28 -13.49
CA LYS A 136 14.93 10.99 -12.37
C LYS A 136 15.10 12.48 -12.64
N SER A 137 15.52 12.86 -13.85
CA SER A 137 15.67 14.28 -14.20
C SER A 137 14.36 15.08 -14.08
N ILE A 138 13.21 14.46 -14.34
CA ILE A 138 11.90 15.10 -14.14
C ILE A 138 11.58 15.17 -12.65
N LEU A 139 11.77 14.07 -11.92
CA LEU A 139 11.48 14.00 -10.48
C LEU A 139 12.34 14.97 -9.67
N ASP A 140 13.61 15.12 -10.01
CA ASP A 140 14.54 16.04 -9.33
C ASP A 140 14.07 17.50 -9.46
N LEU A 141 13.57 17.90 -10.64
CA LEU A 141 12.99 19.23 -10.86
C LEU A 141 11.71 19.46 -10.04
N MET A 142 10.92 18.41 -9.80
CA MET A 142 9.69 18.50 -9.00
C MET A 142 9.97 18.45 -7.49
N ALA A 143 10.99 17.71 -7.06
CA ALA A 143 11.40 17.59 -5.67
C ALA A 143 12.10 18.86 -5.15
N TYR A 144 12.79 19.58 -6.04
CA TYR A 144 13.55 20.79 -5.72
C TYR A 144 13.22 21.93 -6.71
N PRO A 145 12.00 22.50 -6.63
CA PRO A 145 11.51 23.54 -7.55
C PRO A 145 12.21 24.91 -7.39
#